data_AF-A0A496YST3-F1
#
_entry.id   AF-A0A496YST3-F1
#
_cell.length_a   1.000
_cell.length_b   1.000
_cell.length_c   1.000
_cell.angle_alpha   90.00
_cell.angle_beta   90.00
_cell.angle_gamma   90.00
#
_symmetry.space_group_name_H-M   'P 1'
#
loop_
_entity.id
_entity.type
_entity.pdbx_description
1 polymer ?
#
loop_
_entity_poly.entity_id
_entity_poly.type
_entity_poly.pdbx_seq_one_letter_code
_entity_poly.pdbx_strand_id
1 'polypeptide(L)'
;MKQEELKNSIVEIIGESNFEWLAKRFSRETKLEDVPDEIVERISSVNITLRDYAGDSNAVTAIALITFSYMMAGKVQEAKHGPNDIALVKVLFKNERSRRKGEPISRHRAWGLPLFELITGEVGEKIRSL
;
A
#
# COMPACT_ATOMS: atom_id res chain seq x y z
N MET A 1 -28.95 6.39 25.40
CA MET A 1 -27.68 6.74 24.72
C MET A 1 -26.86 5.48 24.53
N LYS A 2 -27.01 4.79 23.41
CA LYS A 2 -26.20 3.62 23.03
C LYS A 2 -26.04 3.65 21.50
N GLN A 3 -24.80 3.56 21.03
CA GLN A 3 -24.38 3.32 19.62
C GLN A 3 -24.42 4.49 18.63
N GLU A 4 -23.73 5.60 18.92
CA GLU A 4 -23.51 6.67 17.92
C GLU A 4 -22.03 6.98 17.64
N GLU A 5 -21.10 6.15 18.11
CA GLU A 5 -19.66 6.30 17.84
C GLU A 5 -19.11 5.04 17.14
N LEU A 6 -18.42 5.24 16.02
CA LEU A 6 -17.64 4.28 15.20
C LEU A 6 -18.39 3.43 14.15
N LYS A 7 -19.06 4.07 13.19
CA LYS A 7 -19.31 3.48 11.87
C LYS A 7 -18.70 4.36 10.77
N ASN A 8 -17.38 4.44 10.73
CA ASN A 8 -16.70 4.67 9.46
C ASN A 8 -16.23 3.30 8.99
N SER A 9 -16.98 2.69 8.09
CA SER A 9 -16.59 1.44 7.45
C SER A 9 -15.21 1.61 6.79
N ILE A 10 -14.43 0.54 6.71
CA ILE A 10 -13.12 0.57 6.05
C ILE A 10 -13.22 1.07 4.60
N VAL A 11 -14.36 0.82 3.95
CA VAL A 11 -14.70 1.31 2.61
C VAL A 11 -14.82 2.83 2.58
N GLU A 12 -15.48 3.45 3.57
CA GLU A 12 -15.58 4.91 3.66
C GLU A 12 -14.21 5.56 3.92
N ILE A 13 -13.35 4.93 4.72
CA ILE A 13 -12.01 5.44 5.02
C ILE A 13 -11.10 5.37 3.77
N ILE A 14 -11.12 4.25 3.06
CA ILE A 14 -10.34 4.05 1.83
C ILE A 14 -10.93 4.86 0.66
N GLY A 15 -12.24 5.10 0.68
CA GLY A 15 -13.01 5.61 -0.45
C GLY A 15 -13.50 4.46 -1.33
N GLU A 16 -14.78 4.50 -1.73
CA GLU A 16 -15.46 3.44 -2.46
C GLU A 16 -14.74 3.08 -3.77
N SER A 17 -14.35 4.08 -4.57
CA SER A 17 -13.63 3.87 -5.84
C SER A 17 -12.28 3.18 -5.66
N ASN A 18 -11.52 3.56 -4.62
CA ASN A 18 -10.22 2.96 -4.34
C ASN A 18 -10.37 1.53 -3.83
N PHE A 19 -11.35 1.29 -2.98
CA PHE A 19 -11.67 -0.04 -2.50
C PHE A 19 -12.14 -0.95 -3.64
N GLU A 20 -13.01 -0.47 -4.53
CA GLU A 20 -13.44 -1.22 -5.70
C GLU A 20 -12.28 -1.57 -6.62
N TRP A 21 -11.36 -0.62 -6.86
CA TRP A 21 -10.16 -0.88 -7.63
C TRP A 21 -9.30 -1.97 -7.00
N LEU A 22 -9.06 -1.92 -5.68
CA LEU A 22 -8.33 -2.96 -4.95
C LEU A 22 -9.02 -4.33 -5.07
N ALA A 23 -10.36 -4.36 -4.97
CA ALA A 23 -11.10 -5.61 -5.00
C ALA A 23 -11.24 -6.24 -6.39
N LYS A 24 -11.33 -5.42 -7.45
CA LYS A 24 -11.71 -5.89 -8.80
C LYS A 24 -10.61 -5.74 -9.85
N ARG A 25 -9.64 -4.85 -9.65
CA ARG A 25 -8.62 -4.51 -10.66
C ARG A 25 -7.22 -4.89 -10.25
N PHE A 26 -6.91 -4.85 -8.95
CA PHE A 26 -5.62 -5.28 -8.45
C PHE A 26 -5.42 -6.79 -8.68
N SER A 27 -4.40 -7.15 -9.46
CA SER A 27 -4.10 -8.51 -9.91
C SER A 27 -2.61 -8.82 -9.89
N ARG A 28 -2.24 -10.07 -10.23
CA ARG A 28 -0.84 -10.54 -10.27
C ARG A 28 -0.02 -9.87 -11.38
N GLU A 29 -0.68 -9.22 -12.31
CA GLU A 29 -0.05 -8.50 -13.42
C GLU A 29 0.06 -7.01 -13.12
N THR A 30 -0.63 -6.51 -12.08
CA THR A 30 -0.64 -5.11 -11.72
C THR A 30 0.75 -4.63 -11.32
N LYS A 31 1.24 -3.62 -12.02
CA LYS A 31 2.49 -2.92 -11.73
C LYS A 31 2.21 -1.63 -10.98
N LEU A 32 3.27 -1.00 -10.48
CA LEU A 32 3.19 0.26 -9.75
C LEU A 32 2.61 1.41 -10.61
N GLU A 33 2.85 1.36 -11.93
CA GLU A 33 2.32 2.35 -12.88
C GLU A 33 0.82 2.25 -13.14
N ASP A 34 0.21 1.09 -12.90
CA ASP A 34 -1.22 0.84 -13.10
C ASP A 34 -2.08 1.36 -11.93
N VAL A 35 -1.44 1.72 -10.80
CA VAL A 35 -2.15 2.13 -9.58
C VAL A 35 -2.77 3.52 -9.76
N PRO A 36 -4.04 3.76 -9.39
CA PRO A 36 -4.68 5.07 -9.48
C PRO A 36 -3.91 6.19 -8.76
N ASP A 37 -3.94 7.39 -9.33
CA ASP A 37 -3.24 8.57 -8.79
C ASP A 37 -3.60 8.85 -7.32
N GLU A 38 -4.88 8.69 -6.94
CA GLU A 38 -5.32 8.94 -5.57
C GLU A 38 -4.68 7.96 -4.57
N ILE A 39 -4.61 6.67 -4.92
CA ILE A 39 -3.93 5.66 -4.08
C ILE A 39 -2.44 5.99 -4.00
N VAL A 40 -1.83 6.42 -5.11
CA VAL A 40 -0.42 6.84 -5.12
C VAL A 40 -0.17 8.01 -4.19
N GLU A 41 -1.01 9.05 -4.27
CA GLU A 41 -0.90 10.24 -3.44
C GLU A 41 -1.05 9.91 -1.96
N ARG A 42 -2.09 9.15 -1.60
CA ARG A 42 -2.37 8.72 -0.22
C ARG A 42 -1.22 7.93 0.36
N ILE A 43 -0.78 6.86 -0.31
CA ILE A 43 0.28 5.97 0.21
C ILE A 43 1.63 6.70 0.29
N SER A 44 1.94 7.56 -0.69
CA SER A 44 3.18 8.36 -0.66
C SER A 44 3.24 9.31 0.55
N SER A 45 2.07 9.71 1.06
CA SER A 45 1.89 10.69 2.13
C SER A 45 1.65 10.06 3.51
N VAL A 46 1.66 8.73 3.62
CA VAL A 46 1.50 8.01 4.90
C VAL A 46 2.50 8.53 5.93
N ASN A 47 2.02 8.86 7.13
CA ASN A 47 2.90 9.19 8.23
C ASN A 47 3.31 7.94 9.01
N ILE A 48 4.53 7.46 8.77
CA ILE A 48 5.09 6.26 9.39
C ILE A 48 5.45 6.43 10.88
N THR A 49 5.36 7.65 11.42
CA THR A 49 5.60 7.91 12.85
C THR A 49 4.33 7.81 13.68
N LEU A 50 3.18 7.57 13.05
CA LEU A 50 1.91 7.40 13.76
C LEU A 50 1.92 6.08 14.56
N ARG A 51 1.41 6.16 15.79
CA ARG A 51 1.19 4.98 16.64
C ARG A 51 -0.18 4.34 16.41
N ASP A 52 -1.13 5.13 15.92
CA ASP A 52 -2.48 4.68 15.57
C ASP A 52 -2.71 4.88 14.08
N TYR A 53 -2.69 3.78 13.33
CA TYR A 53 -2.94 3.77 11.90
C TYR A 53 -4.43 3.69 11.56
N ALA A 54 -5.30 3.30 12.51
CA ALA A 54 -6.72 3.10 12.23
C ALA A 54 -7.47 4.42 11.97
N GLY A 55 -6.97 5.53 12.53
CA GLY A 55 -7.51 6.88 12.33
C GLY A 55 -6.97 7.62 11.10
N ASP A 56 -5.99 7.09 10.38
CA ASP A 56 -5.36 7.76 9.22
C ASP A 56 -5.77 7.07 7.91
N SER A 57 -6.53 7.77 7.07
CA SER A 57 -7.00 7.23 5.79
C SER A 57 -5.87 6.84 4.85
N ASN A 58 -4.72 7.53 4.93
CA ASN A 58 -3.53 7.18 4.16
C ASN A 58 -2.97 5.82 4.61
N ALA A 59 -2.77 5.66 5.92
CA ALA A 59 -2.30 4.41 6.51
C ALA A 59 -3.26 3.25 6.26
N VAL A 60 -4.58 3.45 6.42
CA VAL A 60 -5.58 2.42 6.15
C VAL A 60 -5.56 2.00 4.67
N THR A 61 -5.39 2.95 3.74
CA THR A 61 -5.24 2.65 2.30
C THR A 61 -3.98 1.81 2.03
N ALA A 62 -2.86 2.14 2.68
CA ALA A 62 -1.62 1.37 2.57
C ALA A 62 -1.78 -0.05 3.13
N ILE A 63 -2.40 -0.20 4.31
CA ILE A 63 -2.67 -1.49 4.95
C ILE A 63 -3.56 -2.36 4.06
N ALA A 64 -4.59 -1.78 3.45
CA ALA A 64 -5.46 -2.48 2.52
C ALA A 64 -4.66 -3.03 1.32
N LEU A 65 -3.87 -2.19 0.65
CA LEU A 65 -3.04 -2.64 -0.48
C LEU A 65 -2.07 -3.77 -0.08
N ILE A 66 -1.42 -3.63 1.09
CA ILE A 66 -0.53 -4.67 1.61
C ILE A 66 -1.32 -5.97 1.83
N THR A 67 -2.49 -5.89 2.46
CA THR A 67 -3.36 -7.04 2.74
C THR A 67 -3.75 -7.77 1.45
N PHE A 68 -4.21 -7.04 0.44
CA PHE A 68 -4.52 -7.60 -0.89
C PHE A 68 -3.30 -8.25 -1.54
N SER A 69 -2.10 -7.67 -1.37
CA SER A 69 -0.85 -8.23 -1.89
C SER A 69 -0.50 -9.57 -1.23
N TYR A 70 -0.62 -9.67 0.11
CA TYR A 70 -0.41 -10.93 0.84
C TYR A 70 -1.44 -11.99 0.49
N MET A 71 -2.72 -11.62 0.39
CA MET A 71 -3.80 -12.52 -0.06
C MET A 71 -3.49 -13.09 -1.44
N MET A 72 -3.06 -12.24 -2.38
CA MET A 72 -2.72 -12.63 -3.74
C MET A 72 -1.50 -13.57 -3.82
N ALA A 73 -0.53 -13.37 -2.93
CA ALA A 73 0.64 -14.23 -2.79
C ALA A 73 0.34 -15.55 -2.07
N GLY A 74 -0.86 -15.70 -1.47
CA GLY A 74 -1.19 -16.85 -0.61
C GLY A 74 -0.32 -16.92 0.65
N LYS A 75 0.19 -15.77 1.12
CA LYS A 75 1.06 -15.68 2.30
C LYS A 75 0.29 -15.06 3.48
N VAL A 76 0.63 -15.50 4.69
CA VAL A 76 0.12 -14.87 5.92
C VAL A 76 0.99 -13.66 6.25
N GLN A 77 0.38 -12.51 6.49
CA GLN A 77 1.09 -11.34 6.97
C GLN A 77 1.43 -11.50 8.46
N GLU A 78 2.71 -11.43 8.80
CA GLU A 78 3.15 -11.45 10.20
C GLU A 78 3.16 -10.03 10.79
N ALA A 79 2.51 -9.83 11.94
CA ALA A 79 2.36 -8.50 12.55
C ALA A 79 3.69 -7.77 12.79
N LYS A 80 4.77 -8.50 13.10
CA LYS A 80 6.12 -7.94 13.30
C LYS A 80 6.67 -7.22 12.06
N HIS A 81 6.16 -7.53 10.88
CA HIS A 81 6.58 -6.93 9.62
C HIS A 81 5.77 -5.71 9.21
N GLY A 82 4.65 -5.42 9.89
CA GLY A 82 3.74 -4.32 9.53
C GLY A 82 4.43 -2.97 9.34
N PRO A 83 5.28 -2.49 10.28
CA PRO A 83 6.00 -1.23 10.11
C PRO A 83 6.93 -1.22 8.88
N ASN A 84 7.63 -2.32 8.61
CA ASN A 84 8.54 -2.44 7.48
C ASN A 84 7.76 -2.54 6.15
N ASP A 85 6.63 -3.23 6.13
CA ASP A 85 5.74 -3.28 4.96
C ASP A 85 5.20 -1.88 4.62
N ILE A 86 4.75 -1.12 5.63
CA ILE A 86 4.27 0.26 5.44
C ILE A 86 5.39 1.17 4.92
N ALA A 87 6.59 1.07 5.51
CA ALA A 87 7.74 1.85 5.06
C ALA A 87 8.13 1.51 3.61
N LEU A 88 8.13 0.22 3.26
CA LEU A 88 8.38 -0.26 1.91
C LEU A 88 7.40 0.34 0.91
N VAL A 89 6.09 0.18 1.13
CA VAL A 89 5.09 0.72 0.19
C VAL A 89 5.21 2.24 0.10
N LYS A 90 5.41 2.97 1.20
CA LYS A 90 5.63 4.42 1.14
C LYS A 90 6.79 4.79 0.21
N VAL A 91 7.91 4.10 0.29
CA VAL A 91 9.08 4.36 -0.57
C VAL A 91 8.79 4.06 -2.03
N LEU A 92 8.11 2.94 -2.32
CA LEU A 92 7.70 2.58 -3.68
C LEU A 92 6.80 3.66 -4.28
N PHE A 93 5.74 4.02 -3.55
CA PHE A 93 4.76 5.00 -4.00
C PHE A 93 5.29 6.43 -4.07
N LYS A 94 6.24 6.81 -3.21
CA LYS A 94 6.93 8.11 -3.31
C LYS A 94 7.73 8.24 -4.61
N ASN A 95 8.47 7.20 -4.99
CA ASN A 95 9.19 7.21 -6.26
C ASN A 95 8.22 7.17 -7.45
N GLU A 96 7.13 6.39 -7.38
CA GLU A 96 6.13 6.40 -8.46
C GLU A 96 5.50 7.78 -8.65
N ARG A 97 5.16 8.45 -7.54
CA ARG A 97 4.69 9.83 -7.56
C ARG A 97 5.70 10.77 -8.23
N SER A 98 6.99 10.66 -7.86
CA SER A 98 8.06 11.44 -8.49
C SER A 98 8.20 11.11 -9.98
N ARG A 99 8.09 9.83 -10.38
CA ARG A 99 8.10 9.40 -11.79
C ARG A 99 6.99 10.08 -12.59
N ARG A 100 5.76 10.09 -12.06
CA ARG A 100 4.59 10.72 -12.71
C ARG A 100 4.75 12.23 -12.89
N LYS A 101 5.50 12.87 -11.98
CA LYS A 101 5.85 14.30 -12.06
C LYS A 101 7.07 14.59 -12.96
N GLY A 102 7.70 13.58 -13.53
CA GLY A 102 8.94 13.73 -14.31
C GLY A 102 10.18 14.03 -13.46
N GLU A 103 10.11 13.81 -12.14
CA GLU A 103 11.23 14.00 -11.22
C GLU A 103 12.22 12.83 -11.30
N PRO A 104 13.49 13.03 -10.96
CA PRO A 104 14.46 11.93 -10.86
C PRO A 104 14.01 10.87 -9.85
N ILE A 105 14.05 9.60 -10.26
CA ILE A 105 13.69 8.46 -9.42
C ILE A 105 14.87 7.52 -9.21
N SER A 106 14.81 6.73 -8.14
CA SER A 106 15.69 5.60 -7.98
C SER A 106 15.45 4.59 -9.11
N ARG A 107 16.51 4.23 -9.83
CA ARG A 107 16.45 3.20 -10.87
C ARG A 107 16.91 1.89 -10.28
N HIS A 108 15.99 0.99 -10.01
CA HIS A 108 16.33 -0.38 -9.67
C HIS A 108 15.57 -1.36 -10.57
N ARG A 109 16.23 -2.45 -10.95
CA ARG A 109 15.71 -3.45 -11.90
C ARG A 109 14.38 -4.08 -11.47
N ALA A 110 14.14 -4.18 -10.17
CA ALA A 110 12.90 -4.74 -9.64
C ALA A 110 11.66 -3.87 -9.87
N TRP A 111 11.80 -2.59 -10.22
CA TRP A 111 10.65 -1.66 -10.33
C TRP A 111 9.65 -2.03 -11.42
N GLY A 112 10.05 -2.87 -12.38
CA GLY A 112 9.15 -3.41 -13.41
C GLY A 112 8.42 -4.69 -13.00
N LEU A 113 8.68 -5.23 -11.81
CA LEU A 113 7.97 -6.41 -11.29
C LEU A 113 6.53 -6.05 -10.89
N PRO A 114 5.62 -7.03 -10.87
CA PRO A 114 4.30 -6.86 -10.29
C PRO A 114 4.37 -6.33 -8.84
N LEU A 115 3.41 -5.48 -8.48
CA LEU A 115 3.39 -4.80 -7.19
C LEU A 115 3.29 -5.77 -6.02
N PHE A 116 2.49 -6.84 -6.14
CA PHE A 116 2.40 -7.84 -5.09
C PHE A 116 3.76 -8.54 -4.84
N GLU A 117 4.56 -8.76 -5.89
CA GLU A 117 5.88 -9.38 -5.82
C GLU A 117 6.91 -8.43 -5.18
N LEU A 118 6.81 -7.12 -5.47
CA LEU A 118 7.62 -6.09 -4.80
C LEU A 118 7.39 -6.09 -3.29
N ILE A 119 6.15 -6.32 -2.84
CA ILE A 119 5.75 -6.27 -1.43
C ILE A 119 6.02 -7.61 -0.73
N THR A 120 5.65 -8.73 -1.35
CA THR A 120 5.60 -10.05 -0.68
C THR A 120 6.67 -11.02 -1.16
N GLY A 121 7.33 -10.73 -2.29
CA GLY A 121 8.37 -11.55 -2.88
C GLY A 121 9.75 -11.31 -2.27
N GLU A 122 10.79 -11.77 -2.98
CA GLU A 122 12.18 -11.74 -2.49
C GLU A 122 12.65 -10.31 -2.14
N VAL A 123 12.21 -9.32 -2.90
CA VAL A 123 12.55 -7.90 -2.67
C VAL A 123 11.99 -7.42 -1.34
N GLY A 124 10.70 -7.68 -1.10
CA GLY A 124 10.05 -7.33 0.16
C GLY A 124 10.63 -8.08 1.34
N GLU A 125 10.94 -9.37 1.18
CA GLU A 125 11.61 -10.19 2.20
C GLU A 125 12.97 -9.63 2.60
N LYS A 126 13.80 -9.26 1.62
CA LYS A 126 15.10 -8.64 1.88
C LYS A 126 14.97 -7.35 2.67
N ILE A 127 14.05 -6.47 2.29
CA ILE A 127 13.83 -5.20 2.98
C ILE A 127 13.32 -5.43 4.41
N ARG A 128 12.46 -6.44 4.63
CA ARG A 128 11.98 -6.82 5.97
C ARG A 128 13.06 -7.41 6.88
N SER A 129 14.14 -7.94 6.30
CA SER A 129 15.26 -8.57 7.03
C SER A 129 16.39 -7.60 7.42
N LEU A 130 16.32 -6.34 6.97
CA LEU A 130 17.21 -5.24 7.39
C LEU A 130 16.82 -4.72 8.77
#